data_AF-A0A943YZ81-F1
#
_entry.id   AF-A0A943YZ81-F1
#
_cell.length_a   1.000
_cell.length_b   1.000
_cell.length_c   1.000
_cell.angle_alpha   90.00
_cell.angle_beta   90.00
_cell.angle_gamma   90.00
#
_symmetry.space_group_name_H-M   'P 1'
#
loop_
_entity.id
_entity.type
_entity.pdbx_description
1 polymer ?
#
loop_
_entity_poly.entity_id
_entity_poly.type
_entity_poly.pdbx_seq_one_letter_code
_entity_poly.pdbx_strand_id
1 'polypeptide(L)'
;MIELYGQHVRRFEKKDEPYLALGQEFLWLTNNTYLHEAGNVVGNPLEANTHREFLMKIEEIRSMAESALYVFRGKEAKSICSFLNDYGELLFVMYQYQILLDDMQKSASQFKWTLE
;
A
#
# COMPACT_ATOMS: atom_id res chain seq x y z
N MET A 1 -3.16 8.76 8.17
CA MET A 1 -2.15 8.52 7.12
C MET A 1 -0.76 8.99 7.57
N ILE A 2 -0.48 10.30 7.72
CA ILE A 2 0.88 10.78 8.14
C ILE A 2 1.34 10.19 9.48
N GLU A 3 0.50 10.26 10.52
CA GLU A 3 0.85 9.73 11.84
C GLU A 3 1.08 8.22 11.81
N LEU A 4 0.18 7.50 11.13
CA LEU A 4 0.26 6.05 10.95
C LEU A 4 1.54 5.64 10.20
N TYR A 5 1.88 6.36 9.12
CA TYR A 5 3.15 6.17 8.42
C TYR A 5 4.34 6.39 9.36
N GLY A 6 4.34 7.47 10.13
CA GLY A 6 5.40 7.78 11.10
C GLY A 6 5.60 6.70 12.16
N GLN A 7 4.53 6.03 12.59
CA GLN A 7 4.59 4.92 13.56
C GLN A 7 5.22 3.65 12.98
N HIS A 8 5.11 3.43 11.66
CA HIS A 8 5.51 2.19 11.02
C HIS A 8 6.73 2.30 10.10
N VAL A 9 7.21 3.52 9.79
CA VAL A 9 8.29 3.77 8.80
C VAL A 9 9.57 2.97 9.04
N ARG A 10 9.96 2.75 10.31
CA ARG A 10 11.18 2.01 10.67
C ARG A 10 11.16 0.55 10.22
N ARG A 11 9.98 -0.01 9.91
CA ARG A 11 9.86 -1.39 9.42
C ARG A 11 10.28 -1.53 7.97
N PHE A 12 10.26 -0.44 7.20
CA PHE A 12 10.75 -0.38 5.82
C PHE A 12 12.26 -0.12 5.73
N GLU A 13 13.00 -0.17 6.84
CA GLU A 13 14.46 -0.12 6.81
C GLU A 13 14.99 -1.27 5.95
N LYS A 14 15.95 -0.93 5.08
CA LYS A 14 16.49 -1.84 4.06
C LYS A 14 16.99 -3.12 4.69
N LYS A 15 16.41 -4.24 4.27
CA LYS A 15 16.93 -5.59 4.49
C LYS A 15 17.39 -6.13 3.16
N ASP A 16 18.49 -6.87 3.13
CA ASP A 16 19.01 -7.52 1.92
C ASP A 16 18.19 -8.77 1.52
N GLU A 17 17.01 -8.95 2.12
CA GLU A 17 16.15 -10.12 1.98
C GLU A 17 14.78 -9.75 1.39
N PRO A 18 14.09 -10.70 0.70
CA PRO A 18 12.71 -10.52 0.26
C PRO A 18 11.79 -10.16 1.42
N TYR A 19 10.89 -9.21 1.19
CA TYR A 19 10.02 -8.68 2.24
C TYR A 19 8.75 -9.53 2.38
N LEU A 20 8.90 -10.73 2.97
CA LEU A 20 7.83 -11.74 3.01
C LEU A 20 6.67 -11.37 3.95
N ALA A 21 6.88 -10.50 4.93
CA ALA A 21 5.86 -10.11 5.89
C ALA A 21 4.84 -9.09 5.34
N LEU A 22 5.02 -8.62 4.10
CA LEU A 22 4.41 -7.40 3.53
C LEU A 22 2.92 -7.21 3.82
N GLY A 23 2.12 -8.29 3.79
CA GLY A 23 0.70 -8.22 4.07
C GLY A 23 0.38 -7.59 5.43
N GLN A 24 1.21 -7.86 6.46
CA GLN A 24 1.04 -7.31 7.79
C GLN A 24 1.33 -5.81 7.83
N GLU A 25 2.40 -5.35 7.16
CA GLU A 25 2.74 -3.93 7.06
C GLU A 25 1.70 -3.16 6.26
N PHE A 26 1.18 -3.77 5.20
CA PHE A 26 0.10 -3.18 4.40
C PHE A 26 -1.13 -2.93 5.27
N LEU A 27 -1.58 -3.95 6.03
CA LEU A 27 -2.70 -3.83 6.95
C LEU A 27 -2.49 -2.70 7.96
N TRP A 28 -1.28 -2.55 8.50
CA TRP A 28 -0.99 -1.45 9.42
C TRP A 28 -1.06 -0.08 8.77
N LEU A 29 -0.58 0.09 7.54
CA LEU A 29 -0.70 1.35 6.81
C LEU A 29 -2.14 1.65 6.40
N THR A 30 -2.97 0.64 6.16
CA THR A 30 -4.39 0.86 5.83
C THR A 30 -5.30 0.90 7.06
N ASN A 31 -4.78 0.64 8.27
CA ASN A 31 -5.56 0.61 9.51
C ASN A 31 -5.94 2.02 10.02
N ASN A 32 -6.75 2.71 9.24
CA ASN A 32 -7.37 3.98 9.62
C ASN A 32 -8.75 4.08 8.99
N THR A 33 -9.59 4.97 9.52
CA THR A 33 -11.00 5.12 9.12
C THR A 33 -11.21 5.37 7.62
N TYR A 34 -10.21 5.90 6.92
CA TYR A 34 -10.30 6.21 5.50
C TYR A 34 -9.93 5.03 4.59
N LEU A 35 -8.99 4.17 5.03
CA LEU A 35 -8.43 3.07 4.21
C LEU A 35 -8.77 1.67 4.72
N HIS A 36 -9.46 1.54 5.85
CA HIS A 36 -9.70 0.26 6.51
C HIS A 36 -10.27 -0.79 5.56
N GLU A 37 -11.29 -0.44 4.78
CA GLU A 37 -11.94 -1.35 3.83
C GLU A 37 -10.98 -1.78 2.70
N ALA A 38 -10.21 -0.84 2.16
CA ALA A 38 -9.20 -1.10 1.14
C ALA A 38 -8.04 -1.97 1.65
N GLY A 39 -7.83 -2.05 2.96
CA GLY A 39 -6.85 -2.93 3.59
C GLY A 39 -7.10 -4.42 3.31
N ASN A 40 -8.35 -4.81 3.11
CA ASN A 40 -8.74 -6.21 2.91
C ASN A 40 -8.21 -6.82 1.61
N VAL A 41 -7.82 -5.99 0.64
CA VAL A 41 -7.31 -6.42 -0.67
C VAL A 41 -6.07 -7.30 -0.57
N VAL A 42 -5.29 -7.15 0.51
CA VAL A 42 -4.04 -7.90 0.69
C VAL A 42 -4.28 -9.36 1.09
N GLY A 43 -5.47 -9.68 1.64
CA GLY A 43 -5.84 -11.04 2.01
C GLY A 43 -6.28 -11.89 0.83
N ASN A 44 -6.82 -11.27 -0.23
CA ASN A 44 -7.18 -11.91 -1.48
C ASN A 44 -6.95 -10.94 -2.66
N PRO A 45 -5.68 -10.74 -3.08
CA PRO A 45 -5.38 -9.88 -4.21
C PRO A 45 -6.15 -10.33 -5.47
N LEU A 46 -6.64 -9.36 -6.24
CA LEU A 46 -7.38 -9.57 -7.50
C LEU A 46 -8.80 -10.17 -7.33
N GLU A 47 -9.27 -10.37 -6.10
CA GLU A 47 -10.70 -10.57 -5.86
C GLU A 47 -11.44 -9.30 -6.31
N ALA A 48 -12.46 -9.47 -7.17
CA ALA A 48 -12.99 -8.39 -7.99
C ALA A 48 -13.51 -7.18 -7.19
N ASN A 49 -14.16 -7.42 -6.05
CA ASN A 49 -14.72 -6.34 -5.25
C ASN A 49 -13.64 -5.59 -4.48
N THR A 50 -12.83 -6.30 -3.71
CA THR A 50 -11.75 -5.71 -2.90
C THR A 50 -10.67 -5.05 -3.76
N HIS A 51 -10.35 -5.62 -4.93
CA HIS A 51 -9.44 -5.01 -5.90
C HIS A 51 -9.97 -3.67 -6.41
N ARG A 52 -11.25 -3.62 -6.83
CA ARG A 52 -11.87 -2.38 -7.28
C ARG A 52 -11.90 -1.32 -6.17
N GLU A 53 -12.31 -1.70 -4.96
CA GLU A 53 -12.36 -0.80 -3.79
C GLU A 53 -11.00 -0.20 -3.48
N PHE A 54 -9.95 -1.03 -3.51
CA PHE A 54 -8.58 -0.55 -3.35
C PHE A 54 -8.16 0.45 -4.43
N LEU A 55 -8.38 0.13 -5.72
CA LEU A 55 -8.02 1.02 -6.81
C LEU A 55 -8.75 2.36 -6.74
N MET A 56 -10.05 2.36 -6.41
CA MET A 56 -10.80 3.60 -6.20
C MET A 56 -10.19 4.44 -5.07
N LYS A 57 -9.77 3.82 -3.96
CA LYS A 57 -9.11 4.55 -2.86
C LYS A 57 -7.76 5.15 -3.27
N ILE A 58 -6.98 4.46 -4.11
CA ILE A 58 -5.73 5.00 -4.66
C ILE A 58 -6.01 6.22 -5.54
N GLU A 59 -7.04 6.16 -6.40
CA GLU A 59 -7.47 7.30 -7.22
C GLU A 59 -7.95 8.48 -6.37
N GLU A 60 -8.74 8.22 -5.32
CA GLU A 60 -9.17 9.26 -4.38
C GLU A 60 -7.96 9.92 -3.68
N ILE A 61 -6.94 9.16 -3.26
CA ILE A 61 -5.70 9.72 -2.69
C ILE A 61 -5.00 10.65 -3.66
N ARG A 62 -4.88 10.24 -4.93
CA ARG A 62 -4.27 11.07 -6.00
C ARG A 62 -5.08 12.35 -6.23
N SER A 63 -6.40 12.25 -6.26
CA SER A 63 -7.28 13.43 -6.36
C SER A 63 -7.16 14.38 -5.16
N MET A 64 -7.03 13.85 -3.94
CA MET A 64 -6.75 14.66 -2.74
C MET A 64 -5.38 15.34 -2.82
N ALA A 65 -4.38 14.68 -3.39
CA ALA A 65 -3.05 15.26 -3.58
C ALA A 65 -3.09 16.47 -4.51
N GLU A 66 -3.83 16.38 -5.62
CA GLU A 66 -4.06 17.51 -6.52
C GLU A 66 -4.86 18.63 -5.83
N SER A 67 -5.92 18.26 -5.12
CA SER A 67 -6.78 19.20 -4.39
C SER A 67 -5.99 19.99 -3.32
N ALA A 68 -4.99 19.37 -2.69
CA ALA A 68 -4.14 20.01 -1.70
C ALA A 68 -3.39 21.24 -2.26
N LEU A 69 -3.08 21.27 -3.56
CA LEU A 69 -2.43 22.41 -4.21
C LEU A 69 -3.32 23.65 -4.31
N TYR A 70 -4.64 23.46 -4.27
CA TYR A 70 -5.63 24.55 -4.32
C TYR A 70 -6.06 25.01 -2.92
N VAL A 71 -6.12 24.08 -1.96
CA VAL A 71 -6.56 24.35 -0.59
C VAL A 71 -5.46 25.01 0.25
N PHE A 72 -4.21 24.56 0.08
CA PHE A 72 -3.07 25.07 0.82
C PHE A 72 -2.21 26.01 -0.04
N ARG A 73 -1.29 26.74 0.59
CA ARG A 73 -0.38 27.66 -0.13
C ARG A 73 1.08 27.29 0.14
N GLY A 74 1.96 27.76 -0.74
CA GLY A 74 3.40 27.72 -0.51
C GLY A 74 4.00 26.31 -0.47
N LYS A 75 4.96 26.12 0.44
CA LYS A 75 5.75 24.89 0.56
C LYS A 75 4.91 23.76 1.17
N GLU A 76 3.97 24.11 2.03
CA GLU A 76 3.07 23.22 2.76
C GLU A 76 2.18 22.48 1.76
N ALA A 77 1.59 23.20 0.79
CA ALA A 77 0.79 22.60 -0.27
C ALA A 77 1.56 21.53 -1.07
N LYS A 78 2.80 21.85 -1.46
CA LYS A 78 3.68 20.92 -2.18
C LYS A 78 4.04 19.71 -1.33
N SER A 79 4.29 19.91 -0.03
CA SER A 79 4.66 18.83 0.89
C SER A 79 3.49 17.87 1.13
N ILE A 80 2.27 18.38 1.30
CA ILE A 80 1.06 17.56 1.45
C ILE A 80 0.75 16.80 0.16
N CYS A 81 0.83 17.48 -0.98
CA CYS A 81 0.64 16.86 -2.31
C CYS A 81 1.63 15.71 -2.54
N SER A 82 2.93 15.95 -2.28
CA SER A 82 3.96 14.90 -2.38
C SER A 82 3.65 13.74 -1.45
N PHE A 83 3.39 14.02 -0.16
CA PHE A 83 3.11 12.97 0.80
C PHE A 83 1.95 12.07 0.37
N LEU A 84 0.83 12.65 -0.10
CA LEU A 84 -0.33 11.87 -0.53
C LEU A 84 0.00 11.01 -1.77
N ASN A 85 0.69 11.57 -2.76
CA ASN A 85 1.12 10.83 -3.94
C ASN A 85 2.07 9.68 -3.57
N ASP A 86 3.09 9.97 -2.77
CA ASP A 86 4.09 8.98 -2.33
C ASP A 86 3.43 7.87 -1.48
N TYR A 87 2.45 8.23 -0.64
CA TYR A 87 1.70 7.28 0.17
C TYR A 87 0.81 6.37 -0.68
N GLY A 88 0.09 6.94 -1.66
CA GLY A 88 -0.71 6.17 -2.61
C GLY A 88 0.15 5.23 -3.45
N GLU A 89 1.30 5.71 -3.93
CA GLU A 89 2.24 4.91 -4.71
C GLU A 89 2.86 3.78 -3.88
N LEU A 90 3.25 4.06 -2.63
CA LEU A 90 3.73 3.04 -1.69
C LEU A 90 2.71 1.90 -1.56
N LEU A 91 1.45 2.21 -1.26
CA LEU A 91 0.41 1.20 -1.13
C LEU A 91 0.21 0.42 -2.44
N PHE A 92 0.24 1.09 -3.58
CA PHE A 92 0.08 0.43 -4.88
C PHE A 92 1.22 -0.55 -5.19
N VAL A 93 2.47 -0.16 -4.94
CA VAL A 93 3.64 -1.03 -5.10
C VAL A 93 3.58 -2.22 -4.13
N MET A 94 3.19 -1.99 -2.87
CA MET A 94 3.01 -3.08 -1.90
C MET A 94 1.94 -4.07 -2.38
N TYR A 95 0.83 -3.57 -2.92
CA TYR A 95 -0.22 -4.41 -3.49
C TYR A 95 0.30 -5.28 -4.65
N GLN A 96 1.07 -4.69 -5.58
CA GLN A 96 1.69 -5.44 -6.68
C GLN A 96 2.67 -6.51 -6.18
N TYR A 97 3.44 -6.19 -5.13
CA TYR A 97 4.37 -7.14 -4.53
C TYR A 97 3.64 -8.30 -3.86
N GLN A 98 2.49 -8.06 -3.22
CA GLN A 98 1.66 -9.14 -2.65
C GLN A 98 1.17 -10.11 -3.74
N ILE A 99 0.72 -9.59 -4.90
CA ILE A 99 0.34 -10.45 -6.04
C ILE A 99 1.51 -11.37 -6.44
N LEU A 100 2.72 -10.81 -6.54
CA LEU A 100 3.92 -11.58 -6.88
C LEU A 100 4.21 -12.66 -5.84
N LEU A 101 4.11 -12.36 -4.54
CA LEU A 101 4.30 -13.34 -3.47
C LEU A 101 3.28 -14.47 -3.57
N ASP A 102 2.01 -14.15 -3.82
CA ASP A 102 0.94 -15.15 -3.96
C ASP A 102 1.20 -16.08 -5.15
N ASP A 103 1.65 -15.52 -6.28
CA ASP A 103 1.97 -16.29 -7.49
C ASP A 103 3.21 -17.16 -7.30
N MET A 104 4.23 -16.66 -6.59
CA MET A 104 5.39 -17.46 -6.17
C MET A 104 4.97 -18.61 -5.26
N GLN A 105 4.09 -18.38 -4.28
CA GLN A 105 3.61 -19.40 -3.35
C GLN A 105 2.76 -20.47 -4.06
N LYS A 106 1.88 -20.06 -4.99
CA LYS A 106 1.12 -20.99 -5.85
C LYS A 106 2.05 -21.86 -6.68
N SER A 107 3.06 -21.25 -7.30
CA SER A 107 4.05 -21.97 -8.12
C SER A 107 4.87 -22.95 -7.27
N ALA A 108 5.38 -22.52 -6.12
CA ALA A 108 6.12 -23.37 -5.20
C ALA A 108 5.28 -24.58 -4.75
N SER A 109 4.00 -24.36 -4.43
CA SER A 109 3.05 -25.42 -4.06
C SER A 109 2.80 -26.40 -5.21
N GLN A 110 2.67 -25.90 -6.44
CA GLN A 110 2.47 -26.71 -7.64
C GLN A 110 3.68 -27.59 -7.97
N PHE A 111 4.90 -27.06 -7.81
CA PHE A 111 6.15 -27.75 -8.15
C PHE A 111 6.83 -28.44 -6.95
N LYS A 112 6.23 -28.39 -5.76
CA LYS A 112 6.78 -28.90 -4.48
C LYS A 112 8.15 -28.32 -4.13
N TRP A 113 8.41 -27.06 -4.49
CA TRP A 113 9.62 -26.34 -4.09
C TRP A 113 9.39 -25.65 -2.76
N THR A 114 10.41 -25.60 -1.90
CA THR A 114 10.39 -24.75 -0.70
C THR A 114 10.88 -23.36 -1.08
N LEU A 115 10.22 -22.33 -0.54
CA LEU A 115 10.69 -20.93 -0.62
C LEU A 115 11.78 -20.63 0.45
N GLU A 116 12.24 -21.67 1.13
CA GLU A 116 13.30 -21.72 2.14
C GLU A 116 14.50 -22.53 1.60
#